data_AF-A0A7S2B3U6-F1
#
_entry.id   AF-A0A7S2B3U6-F1
#
_cell.length_a   1.000
_cell.length_b   1.000
_cell.length_c   1.000
_cell.angle_alpha   90.00
_cell.angle_beta   90.00
_cell.angle_gamma   90.00
#
_symmetry.space_group_name_H-M   'P 1'
#
loop_
_entity.id
_entity.type
_entity.pdbx_description
1 polymer ?
#
loop_
_entity_poly.entity_id
_entity_poly.type
_entity_poly.pdbx_seq_one_letter_code
_entity_poly.pdbx_strand_id
1 'polypeptide(L)'
;GECGRVSLYGLTVKIDDLCTNETLNEVLDKNPIRCVDWVNLTRESMSSYSWQDEATNNIELSRPLKKGEQIDFFISHSWQDDMVVKWGHIIQCSEAFMQANGRYPTFWIDKFCLSDGRQAREGLRVLCKSITACDKLLILCGPTFPRRMWCAWEIFTLFAFQSESQALERILLITLDAKISPEDVVDSKALWELE
;
A
#
# COMPACT_ATOMS: atom_id res chain seq x y z
N GLY A 1 -33.52 19.23 -4.10
CA GLY A 1 -32.28 19.58 -4.84
C GLY A 1 -31.65 18.28 -5.24
N GLU A 2 -31.57 18.01 -6.54
CA GLU A 2 -31.14 16.71 -7.06
C GLU A 2 -29.68 16.43 -6.67
N CYS A 3 -29.48 15.35 -5.92
CA CYS A 3 -28.21 14.93 -5.36
C CYS A 3 -27.39 14.26 -6.46
N GLY A 4 -26.23 14.86 -6.80
CA GLY A 4 -25.43 14.49 -7.96
C GLY A 4 -24.84 13.08 -7.86
N ARG A 5 -24.80 12.36 -8.99
CA ARG A 5 -24.01 11.13 -9.13
C ARG A 5 -22.61 11.52 -9.56
N VAL A 6 -21.58 11.05 -8.85
CA VAL A 6 -20.20 11.20 -9.28
C VAL A 6 -19.77 9.87 -9.92
N SER A 7 -19.38 9.93 -11.19
CA SER A 7 -18.82 8.78 -11.91
C SER A 7 -17.30 8.92 -11.92
N LEU A 8 -16.61 8.01 -11.24
CA LEU A 8 -15.16 7.86 -11.31
C LEU A 8 -14.88 6.48 -11.90
N TYR A 9 -14.25 6.46 -13.08
CA TYR A 9 -13.85 5.22 -13.76
C TYR A 9 -14.98 4.18 -13.96
N GLY A 10 -16.19 4.64 -14.27
CA GLY A 10 -17.34 3.76 -14.51
C GLY A 10 -18.02 3.22 -13.24
N LEU A 11 -17.50 3.51 -12.04
CA LEU A 11 -18.24 3.34 -10.80
C LEU A 11 -19.16 4.54 -10.59
N THR A 12 -20.47 4.29 -10.60
CA THR A 12 -21.46 5.26 -10.13
C THR A 12 -21.62 5.10 -8.63
N VAL A 13 -21.02 6.00 -7.85
CA VAL A 13 -21.23 6.03 -6.39
C VAL A 13 -22.38 6.99 -6.11
N LYS A 14 -23.45 6.51 -5.46
CA LYS A 14 -24.48 7.41 -4.91
C LYS A 14 -23.88 8.13 -3.71
N ILE A 15 -24.09 9.45 -3.60
CA ILE A 15 -23.63 10.21 -2.44
C ILE A 15 -24.22 9.66 -1.14
N ASP A 16 -25.47 9.18 -1.16
CA ASP A 16 -26.13 8.57 0.01
C ASP A 16 -25.42 7.32 0.51
N ASP A 17 -24.70 6.62 -0.37
CA ASP A 17 -23.95 5.44 0.01
C ASP A 17 -22.75 5.82 0.89
N LEU A 18 -22.15 7.01 0.77
CA LEU A 18 -21.05 7.44 1.64
C LEU A 18 -21.49 7.69 3.09
N CYS A 19 -22.79 7.92 3.31
CA CYS A 19 -23.42 8.22 4.60
C CYS A 19 -23.99 6.95 5.24
N THR A 20 -23.13 6.04 5.70
CA THR A 20 -23.58 4.97 6.61
C THR A 20 -23.71 5.55 8.02
N ASN A 21 -24.74 5.16 8.77
CA ASN A 21 -24.89 5.51 10.19
C ASN A 21 -23.87 4.80 11.13
N GLU A 22 -22.87 4.14 10.55
CA GLU A 22 -21.83 3.45 11.32
C GLU A 22 -20.91 4.49 11.96
N THR A 23 -20.62 4.29 13.25
CA THR A 23 -19.61 5.12 13.92
C THR A 23 -18.22 4.80 13.37
N LEU A 24 -17.29 5.75 13.47
CA LEU A 24 -15.89 5.53 13.09
C LEU A 24 -15.31 4.28 13.79
N ASN A 25 -15.64 4.08 15.06
CA ASN A 25 -15.20 2.91 15.84
C ASN A 25 -15.73 1.60 15.26
N GLU A 26 -17.01 1.55 14.86
CA GLU A 26 -17.58 0.35 14.22
C GLU A 26 -16.89 0.01 12.89
N VAL A 27 -16.57 1.03 12.07
CA VAL A 27 -15.82 0.82 10.82
C VAL A 27 -14.41 0.32 11.13
N LEU A 28 -13.75 0.86 12.15
CA LEU A 28 -12.41 0.46 12.56
C LEU A 28 -12.37 -0.96 13.15
N ASP A 29 -13.39 -1.37 13.90
CA ASP A 29 -13.50 -2.70 14.51
C ASP A 29 -13.83 -3.77 13.47
N LYS A 30 -14.68 -3.46 12.49
CA LYS A 30 -15.02 -4.35 11.37
C LYS A 30 -13.86 -4.56 10.39
N ASN A 31 -12.92 -3.62 10.36
CA ASN A 31 -11.76 -3.66 9.46
C ASN A 31 -10.45 -3.72 10.27
N PRO A 32 -10.11 -4.90 10.83
CA PRO A 32 -8.82 -5.09 11.48
C PRO A 32 -7.70 -4.85 10.47
N ILE A 33 -6.63 -4.19 10.92
CA ILE A 33 -5.45 -4.00 10.06
C ILE A 33 -4.87 -5.37 9.78
N ARG A 34 -4.51 -5.60 8.52
CA ARG A 34 -3.87 -6.82 8.06
C ARG A 34 -2.50 -6.50 7.49
N CYS A 35 -1.63 -7.49 7.49
CA CYS A 35 -0.33 -7.42 6.83
C CYS A 35 -0.06 -8.75 6.12
N VAL A 36 0.85 -8.72 5.16
CA VAL A 36 1.35 -9.88 4.44
C VAL A 36 2.80 -10.10 4.86
N ASP A 37 3.13 -11.30 5.30
CA ASP A 37 4.51 -11.69 5.55
C ASP A 37 5.21 -11.96 4.21
N TRP A 38 6.48 -11.54 4.07
CA TRP A 38 7.28 -11.73 2.84
C TRP A 38 7.17 -13.14 2.25
N VAL A 39 7.21 -14.17 3.11
CA VAL A 39 7.16 -15.59 2.72
C VAL A 39 5.87 -16.01 2.00
N ASN A 40 4.79 -15.24 2.14
CA ASN A 40 3.51 -15.49 1.50
C ASN A 40 3.37 -14.77 0.15
N LEU A 41 4.30 -13.86 -0.17
CA LEU A 41 4.28 -13.14 -1.44
C LEU A 41 5.01 -13.92 -2.52
N THR A 42 4.41 -13.95 -3.69
CA THR A 42 5.03 -14.45 -4.92
C THR A 42 4.88 -13.41 -6.00
N ARG A 43 5.72 -13.48 -7.03
CA ARG A 43 5.55 -12.63 -8.22
C ARG A 43 4.16 -12.81 -8.82
N GLU A 44 3.67 -14.04 -8.81
CA GLU A 44 2.38 -14.43 -9.38
C GLU A 44 1.22 -13.83 -8.56
N SER A 45 1.29 -13.83 -7.23
CA SER A 45 0.25 -13.18 -6.40
C SER A 45 0.24 -11.66 -6.58
N MET A 46 1.42 -11.08 -6.79
CA MET A 46 1.61 -9.68 -7.16
C MET A 46 1.27 -9.40 -8.62
N SER A 47 1.15 -10.40 -9.50
CA SER A 47 0.72 -10.19 -10.88
C SER A 47 -0.81 -10.17 -10.97
N SER A 48 -1.34 -9.35 -11.87
CA SER A 48 -2.77 -9.18 -12.17
C SER A 48 -3.64 -8.50 -11.10
N TYR A 49 -4.29 -7.41 -11.52
CA TYR A 49 -5.50 -6.86 -10.91
C TYR A 49 -6.64 -7.18 -11.87
N SER A 50 -7.19 -8.38 -11.78
CA SER A 50 -8.36 -8.78 -12.55
C SER A 50 -9.59 -8.35 -11.75
N TRP A 51 -10.45 -7.50 -12.32
CA TRP A 51 -11.75 -7.17 -11.70
C TRP A 51 -12.66 -8.40 -11.54
N GLN A 52 -12.29 -9.52 -12.17
CA GLN A 52 -12.96 -10.82 -12.08
C GLN A 52 -12.34 -11.76 -11.03
N ASP A 53 -11.30 -11.31 -10.29
CA ASP A 53 -10.71 -12.04 -9.15
C ASP A 53 -11.61 -12.03 -7.90
N GLU A 54 -12.92 -11.83 -8.05
CA GLU A 54 -13.90 -12.04 -6.98
C GLU A 54 -13.86 -13.49 -6.43
N ALA A 55 -13.21 -14.43 -7.15
CA ALA A 55 -13.13 -15.84 -6.78
C ALA A 55 -11.85 -16.26 -6.03
N THR A 56 -10.78 -15.45 -6.02
CA THR A 56 -9.58 -15.76 -5.22
C THR A 56 -9.58 -14.92 -3.96
N ASN A 57 -9.81 -15.56 -2.82
CA ASN A 57 -9.67 -14.98 -1.48
C ASN A 57 -8.21 -14.55 -1.24
N ASN A 58 -7.78 -13.45 -1.87
CA ASN A 58 -6.45 -12.84 -1.71
C ASN A 58 -6.15 -12.47 -0.25
N ILE A 59 -7.18 -12.43 0.60
CA ILE A 59 -7.09 -12.27 2.05
C ILE A 59 -6.36 -13.42 2.76
N GLU A 60 -6.28 -14.62 2.15
CA GLU A 60 -5.58 -15.79 2.72
C GLU A 60 -4.06 -15.58 2.79
N LEU A 61 -3.51 -14.71 1.94
CA LEU A 61 -2.09 -14.37 1.96
C LEU A 61 -1.74 -13.39 3.08
N SER A 62 -2.72 -12.63 3.58
CA SER A 62 -2.55 -11.71 4.69
C SER A 62 -3.00 -12.34 6.02
N ARG A 63 -2.61 -11.72 7.12
CA ARG A 63 -3.05 -12.04 8.48
C ARG A 63 -3.42 -10.78 9.24
N PRO A 64 -4.26 -10.86 10.29
CA PRO A 64 -4.46 -9.75 11.20
C PRO A 64 -3.12 -9.31 11.82
N LEU A 65 -2.95 -8.00 11.99
CA LEU A 65 -1.83 -7.40 12.69
C LEU A 65 -1.91 -7.78 14.18
N LYS A 66 -0.80 -8.26 14.76
CA LYS A 66 -0.75 -8.64 16.18
C LYS A 66 -0.75 -7.39 17.06
N LYS A 67 -1.21 -7.53 18.30
CA LYS A 67 -1.21 -6.41 19.26
C LYS A 67 0.22 -5.93 19.52
N GLY A 68 0.47 -4.64 19.26
CA GLY A 68 1.79 -4.02 19.44
C GLY A 68 2.76 -4.26 18.28
N GLU A 69 2.33 -4.95 17.22
CA GLU A 69 3.08 -5.10 15.98
C GLU A 69 2.90 -3.86 15.11
N GLN A 70 3.95 -3.47 14.39
CA GLN A 70 3.95 -2.44 13.37
C GLN A 70 4.27 -3.11 12.03
N ILE A 71 3.68 -2.61 10.95
CA ILE A 71 3.98 -3.09 9.60
C ILE A 71 5.22 -2.35 9.08
N ASP A 72 6.13 -3.05 8.42
CA ASP A 72 7.38 -2.41 7.98
C ASP A 72 7.14 -1.46 6.81
N PHE A 73 6.39 -1.93 5.80
CA PHE A 73 6.16 -1.16 4.58
C PHE A 73 4.69 -1.14 4.16
N PHE A 74 4.18 0.06 3.90
CA PHE A 74 3.03 0.25 3.03
C PHE A 74 3.53 0.29 1.59
N ILE A 75 3.07 -0.60 0.70
CA ILE A 75 3.44 -0.54 -0.72
C ILE A 75 2.45 0.32 -1.50
N SER A 76 2.92 1.47 -1.97
CA SER A 76 2.20 2.31 -2.92
C SER A 76 2.76 2.07 -4.33
N HIS A 77 1.92 1.57 -5.23
CA HIS A 77 2.33 1.28 -6.60
C HIS A 77 1.14 1.29 -7.57
N SER A 78 1.42 1.43 -8.87
CA SER A 78 0.39 1.21 -9.89
C SER A 78 0.40 -0.24 -10.36
N TRP A 79 -0.74 -0.92 -10.28
CA TRP A 79 -0.93 -2.27 -10.84
C TRP A 79 -0.70 -2.34 -12.36
N GLN A 80 -0.71 -1.20 -13.07
CA GLN A 80 -0.48 -1.12 -14.52
C GLN A 80 1.00 -1.07 -14.91
N ASP A 81 1.90 -0.75 -13.98
CA ASP A 81 3.34 -0.76 -14.23
C ASP A 81 3.91 -2.17 -14.26
N ASP A 82 5.05 -2.35 -14.92
CA ASP A 82 5.69 -3.65 -15.16
C ASP A 82 5.91 -4.42 -13.84
N MET A 83 5.27 -5.59 -13.75
CA MET A 83 5.31 -6.41 -12.54
C MET A 83 6.66 -7.08 -12.33
N VAL A 84 7.38 -7.43 -13.40
CA VAL A 84 8.69 -8.08 -13.30
C VAL A 84 9.69 -7.11 -12.68
N VAL A 85 9.67 -5.85 -13.13
CA VAL A 85 10.54 -4.80 -12.58
C VAL A 85 10.18 -4.49 -11.13
N LYS A 86 8.90 -4.27 -10.81
CA LYS A 86 8.44 -4.04 -9.43
C LYS A 86 8.85 -5.17 -8.49
N TRP A 87 8.62 -6.41 -8.90
CA TRP A 87 8.95 -7.57 -8.08
C TRP A 87 10.45 -7.66 -7.79
N GLY A 88 11.30 -7.34 -8.77
CA GLY A 88 12.75 -7.26 -8.57
C GLY A 88 13.14 -6.28 -7.47
N HIS A 89 12.55 -5.08 -7.46
CA HIS A 89 12.80 -4.09 -6.40
C HIS A 89 12.24 -4.51 -5.04
N ILE A 90 11.09 -5.19 -4.98
CA ILE A 90 10.55 -5.71 -3.72
C ILE A 90 11.48 -6.78 -3.14
N ILE A 91 12.03 -7.68 -3.96
CA ILE A 91 13.05 -8.65 -3.53
C ILE A 91 14.25 -7.91 -2.93
N GLN A 92 14.81 -6.95 -3.66
CA GLN A 92 15.99 -6.20 -3.21
C GLN A 92 15.75 -5.47 -1.89
N CYS A 93 14.61 -4.78 -1.77
CA CYS A 93 14.21 -4.12 -0.53
C CYS A 93 14.09 -5.14 0.63
N SER A 94 13.50 -6.31 0.37
CA SER A 94 13.33 -7.36 1.38
C SER A 94 14.67 -7.96 1.83
N GLU A 95 15.60 -8.18 0.91
CA GLU A 95 16.95 -8.67 1.21
C GLU A 95 17.77 -7.62 1.98
N ALA A 96 17.72 -6.35 1.58
CA ALA A 96 18.38 -5.27 2.33
C ALA A 96 17.80 -5.12 3.74
N PHE A 97 16.48 -5.21 3.89
CA PHE A 97 15.81 -5.20 5.18
C PHE A 97 16.23 -6.39 6.05
N MET A 98 16.32 -7.60 5.48
CA MET A 98 16.82 -8.79 6.17
C MET A 98 18.26 -8.62 6.68
N GLN A 99 19.14 -8.04 5.86
CA GLN A 99 20.53 -7.77 6.26
C GLN A 99 20.61 -6.76 7.42
N ALA A 100 19.78 -5.72 7.40
CA ALA A 100 19.78 -4.68 8.42
C ALA A 100 19.08 -5.10 9.73
N ASN A 101 18.03 -5.93 9.66
CA ASN A 101 17.13 -6.21 10.80
C ASN A 101 17.14 -7.66 11.27
N GLY A 102 17.80 -8.58 10.55
CA GLY A 102 17.83 -10.01 10.89
C GLY A 102 16.50 -10.75 10.71
N ARG A 103 15.51 -10.12 10.05
CA ARG A 103 14.23 -10.72 9.66
C ARG A 103 13.75 -10.13 8.34
N TYR A 104 12.93 -10.85 7.59
CA TYR A 104 12.23 -10.28 6.44
C TYR A 104 11.12 -9.31 6.86
N PRO A 105 10.75 -8.34 5.99
CA PRO A 105 9.72 -7.37 6.30
C PRO A 105 8.30 -7.93 6.16
N THR A 106 7.37 -7.19 6.75
CA THR A 106 5.93 -7.30 6.57
C THR A 106 5.41 -6.15 5.70
N PHE A 107 4.37 -6.43 4.92
CA PHE A 107 3.83 -5.49 3.95
C PHE A 107 2.35 -5.24 4.16
N TRP A 108 1.93 -4.00 3.94
CA TRP A 108 0.53 -3.66 3.65
C TRP A 108 0.39 -3.42 2.15
N ILE A 109 -0.51 -4.17 1.51
CA ILE A 109 -0.79 -4.11 0.08
C ILE A 109 -2.30 -4.19 -0.10
N ASP A 110 -2.88 -3.23 -0.82
CA ASP A 110 -4.32 -3.05 -1.04
C ASP A 110 -5.04 -4.36 -1.39
N LYS A 111 -4.54 -5.10 -2.39
CA LYS A 111 -5.11 -6.37 -2.90
C LYS A 111 -5.27 -7.44 -1.81
N PHE A 112 -4.37 -7.50 -0.83
CA PHE A 112 -4.34 -8.56 0.18
C PHE A 112 -4.89 -8.12 1.53
N CYS A 113 -4.80 -6.82 1.83
CA CYS A 113 -5.12 -6.29 3.16
C CYS A 113 -6.53 -5.66 3.23
N LEU A 114 -7.13 -5.34 2.09
CA LEU A 114 -8.53 -4.95 2.01
C LEU A 114 -9.39 -6.19 1.77
N SER A 115 -10.40 -6.42 2.61
CA SER A 115 -11.37 -7.49 2.42
C SER A 115 -12.36 -7.15 1.30
N ASP A 116 -13.03 -8.18 0.77
CA ASP A 116 -14.36 -8.08 0.14
C ASP A 116 -14.55 -7.30 -1.18
N GLY A 117 -13.57 -7.27 -2.09
CA GLY A 117 -13.78 -6.89 -3.50
C GLY A 117 -14.21 -5.43 -3.76
N ARG A 118 -14.61 -4.69 -2.71
CA ARG A 118 -15.01 -3.28 -2.70
C ARG A 118 -13.84 -2.39 -2.28
N GLN A 119 -12.69 -2.68 -2.89
CA GLN A 119 -11.37 -2.18 -2.56
C GLN A 119 -11.31 -0.63 -2.49
N ALA A 120 -12.05 0.07 -3.34
CA ALA A 120 -12.00 1.52 -3.36
C ALA A 120 -12.70 2.17 -2.17
N ARG A 121 -13.90 1.73 -1.76
CA ARG A 121 -14.68 2.51 -0.77
C ARG A 121 -14.25 2.23 0.66
N GLU A 122 -14.20 0.95 1.04
CA GLU A 122 -13.76 0.58 2.38
C GLU A 122 -12.25 0.84 2.54
N GLY A 123 -11.47 0.69 1.46
CA GLY A 123 -10.07 1.08 1.42
C GLY A 123 -9.85 2.54 1.82
N LEU A 124 -10.66 3.48 1.34
CA LEU A 124 -10.53 4.89 1.73
C LEU A 124 -10.84 5.15 3.19
N ARG A 125 -11.84 4.46 3.73
CA ARG A 125 -12.24 4.62 5.14
C ARG A 125 -11.13 4.17 6.09
N VAL A 126 -10.32 3.22 5.66
CA VAL A 126 -9.23 2.65 6.48
C VAL A 126 -7.83 3.05 6.00
N LEU A 127 -7.72 3.89 4.97
CA LEU A 127 -6.44 4.23 4.35
C LEU A 127 -5.51 4.91 5.36
N CYS A 128 -6.02 5.92 6.07
CA CYS A 128 -5.26 6.62 7.09
C CYS A 128 -4.75 5.67 8.18
N LYS A 129 -5.62 4.75 8.65
CA LYS A 129 -5.28 3.73 9.65
C LYS A 129 -4.19 2.78 9.14
N SER A 130 -4.26 2.42 7.87
CA SER A 130 -3.31 1.50 7.24
C SER A 130 -1.94 2.14 7.06
N ILE A 131 -1.89 3.39 6.60
CA ILE A 131 -0.66 4.16 6.45
C ILE A 131 -0.01 4.44 7.81
N THR A 132 -0.77 4.78 8.84
CA THR A 132 -0.21 5.06 10.18
C THR A 132 0.26 3.81 10.91
N ALA A 133 -0.25 2.63 10.55
CA ALA A 133 0.24 1.35 11.08
C ALA A 133 1.53 0.85 10.42
N CYS A 134 1.95 1.49 9.32
CA CYS A 134 3.20 1.17 8.64
C CYS A 134 4.32 2.11 9.07
N ASP A 135 5.55 1.61 9.19
CA ASP A 135 6.72 2.44 9.48
C ASP A 135 7.07 3.33 8.28
N LYS A 136 7.28 2.69 7.11
CA LYS A 136 7.62 3.38 5.85
C LYS A 136 6.55 3.22 4.77
N LEU A 137 6.51 4.19 3.86
CA LEU A 137 5.77 4.17 2.61
C LEU A 137 6.76 3.84 1.46
N LEU A 138 6.74 2.60 0.99
CA LEU A 138 7.52 2.15 -0.16
C LEU A 138 6.77 2.49 -1.46
N ILE A 139 7.27 3.48 -2.20
CA ILE A 139 6.70 3.94 -3.46
C ILE A 139 7.46 3.31 -4.62
N LEU A 140 6.77 2.48 -5.42
CA LEU A 140 7.29 1.92 -6.67
C LEU A 140 6.75 2.75 -7.84
N CYS A 141 7.48 3.81 -8.20
CA CYS A 141 7.07 4.82 -9.16
C CYS A 141 7.42 4.41 -10.59
N GLY A 142 6.46 3.82 -11.31
CA GLY A 142 6.57 3.59 -12.74
C GLY A 142 5.84 4.63 -13.59
N PRO A 143 5.82 4.44 -14.93
CA PRO A 143 5.25 5.42 -15.86
C PRO A 143 3.76 5.75 -15.65
N THR A 144 2.99 4.82 -15.08
CA THR A 144 1.56 5.01 -14.81
C THR A 144 1.26 5.48 -13.40
N PHE A 145 2.18 5.29 -12.43
CA PHE A 145 2.00 5.66 -11.02
C PHE A 145 1.49 7.11 -10.82
N PRO A 146 2.09 8.16 -11.39
CA PRO A 146 1.66 9.54 -11.14
C PRO A 146 0.26 9.87 -11.70
N ARG A 147 -0.29 9.01 -12.57
CA ARG A 147 -1.59 9.20 -13.22
C ARG A 147 -2.72 8.51 -12.47
N ARG A 148 -2.41 7.72 -11.43
CA ARG A 148 -3.39 6.98 -10.63
C ARG A 148 -3.82 7.82 -9.43
N MET A 149 -5.11 8.15 -9.38
CA MET A 149 -5.69 8.91 -8.27
C MET A 149 -5.46 8.21 -6.91
N TRP A 150 -5.59 6.89 -6.87
CA TRP A 150 -5.37 6.09 -5.66
C TRP A 150 -3.96 6.30 -5.09
N CYS A 151 -2.93 6.18 -5.93
CA CYS A 151 -1.53 6.38 -5.54
C CYS A 151 -1.27 7.80 -5.03
N ALA A 152 -1.83 8.80 -5.68
CA ALA A 152 -1.74 10.18 -5.20
C ALA A 152 -2.36 10.32 -3.80
N TRP A 153 -3.52 9.71 -3.57
CA TRP A 153 -4.20 9.75 -2.28
C TRP A 153 -3.46 9.08 -1.14
N GLU A 154 -2.70 8.01 -1.42
CA GLU A 154 -1.82 7.39 -0.42
C GLU A 154 -0.75 8.38 0.07
N ILE A 155 -0.12 9.09 -0.86
CA ILE A 155 0.88 10.13 -0.54
C ILE A 155 0.22 11.29 0.21
N PHE A 156 -0.89 11.85 -0.30
CA PHE A 156 -1.58 12.95 0.38
C PHE A 156 -2.04 12.57 1.79
N THR A 157 -2.49 11.32 1.98
CA THR A 157 -2.87 10.81 3.29
C THR A 157 -1.66 10.79 4.23
N LEU A 158 -0.49 10.35 3.78
CA LEU A 158 0.73 10.41 4.58
C LEU A 158 1.03 11.85 5.04
N PHE A 159 0.98 12.83 4.14
CA PHE A 159 1.26 14.25 4.47
C PHE A 159 0.16 14.92 5.32
N ALA A 160 -1.08 14.41 5.30
CA ALA A 160 -2.17 15.02 6.05
C ALA A 160 -2.07 14.82 7.57
N PHE A 161 -1.33 13.81 8.04
CA PHE A 161 -1.29 13.42 9.46
C PHE A 161 0.04 13.70 10.17
N GLN A 162 1.02 14.31 9.49
CA GLN A 162 2.34 14.63 10.06
C GLN A 162 2.96 15.83 9.35
N SER A 163 4.06 16.37 9.90
CA SER A 163 4.78 17.45 9.22
C SER A 163 5.41 16.96 7.91
N GLU A 164 5.72 17.89 7.00
CA GLU A 164 6.40 17.57 5.74
C GLU A 164 7.69 16.78 5.97
N SER A 165 8.53 17.20 6.92
CA SER A 165 9.78 16.52 7.27
C SER A 165 9.54 15.08 7.75
N GLN A 166 8.57 14.87 8.65
CA GLN A 166 8.21 13.54 9.15
C GLN A 166 7.66 12.63 8.05
N ALA A 167 6.88 13.19 7.11
CA ALA A 167 6.37 12.43 5.98
C ALA A 167 7.50 12.01 5.03
N LEU A 168 8.44 12.91 4.74
CA LEU A 168 9.58 12.64 3.88
C LEU A 168 10.49 11.54 4.46
N GLU A 169 10.76 11.56 5.77
CA GLU A 169 11.54 10.52 6.46
C GLU A 169 10.92 9.12 6.32
N ARG A 170 9.60 9.05 6.09
CA ARG A 170 8.88 7.78 5.94
C ARG A 170 8.79 7.31 4.49
N ILE A 171 9.13 8.13 3.50
CA ILE A 171 9.04 7.75 2.09
C ILE A 171 10.31 7.05 1.64
N LEU A 172 10.15 5.83 1.11
CA LEU A 172 11.16 5.13 0.34
C LEU A 172 10.71 5.09 -1.12
N LEU A 173 11.27 5.98 -1.95
CA LEU A 173 10.89 6.12 -3.36
C LEU A 173 11.87 5.35 -4.26
N ILE A 174 11.33 4.44 -5.08
CA ILE A 174 12.07 3.70 -6.10
C ILE A 174 11.42 4.00 -7.46
N THR A 175 12.19 4.54 -8.41
CA THR A 175 11.71 4.74 -9.78
C THR A 175 11.99 3.51 -10.64
N LEU A 176 11.00 3.06 -11.42
CA LEU A 176 11.10 1.81 -12.19
C LEU A 176 11.83 1.96 -13.54
N ASP A 177 12.30 3.17 -13.86
CA ASP A 177 13.10 3.51 -15.03
C ASP A 177 14.62 3.51 -14.76
N ALA A 178 15.02 3.50 -13.49
CA ALA A 178 16.41 3.44 -13.10
C ALA A 178 16.99 2.04 -13.39
N LYS A 179 18.02 1.99 -14.26
CA LYS A 179 18.87 0.80 -14.37
C LYS A 179 19.55 0.60 -13.03
N ILE A 180 19.29 -0.54 -12.41
CA ILE A 180 19.82 -0.88 -11.09
C ILE A 180 21.34 -1.04 -11.19
N SER A 181 22.10 -0.21 -10.47
CA SER A 181 23.47 -0.56 -10.10
C SER A 181 23.43 -1.32 -8.76
N PRO A 182 24.34 -2.28 -8.51
CA PRO A 182 24.52 -2.89 -7.19
C PRO A 182 24.77 -1.86 -6.07
N GLU A 183 25.19 -0.66 -6.46
CA GLU A 183 25.67 0.43 -5.62
C GLU A 183 24.47 1.22 -5.04
N ASP A 184 23.35 1.31 -5.77
CA ASP A 184 22.08 1.86 -5.31
C ASP A 184 21.40 1.00 -4.22
N VAL A 185 21.79 -0.28 -4.13
CA VAL A 185 21.33 -1.22 -3.09
C VAL A 185 22.24 -1.14 -1.84
N VAL A 186 23.54 -0.87 -2.06
CA VAL A 186 24.56 -0.79 -1.00
C VAL A 186 24.58 0.60 -0.34
N ASP A 187 24.15 1.65 -1.02
CA ASP A 187 23.93 2.98 -0.42
C ASP A 187 22.58 3.10 0.31
N SER A 188 22.08 1.99 0.83
CA SER A 188 21.01 1.97 1.84
C SER A 188 21.47 2.58 3.16
N LYS A 189 22.78 2.78 3.38
CA LYS A 189 23.28 3.58 4.50
C LYS A 189 22.89 5.05 4.42
N ALA A 190 22.90 5.67 3.24
CA ALA A 190 22.43 7.05 3.07
C ALA A 190 20.92 7.22 3.31
N LEU A 191 20.13 6.13 3.21
CA LEU A 191 18.68 6.16 3.47
C LEU A 191 18.31 6.08 4.96
N TRP A 192 19.23 5.69 5.85
CA TRP A 192 18.96 5.52 7.29
C TRP A 192 19.89 6.34 8.22
N GLU A 193 20.88 7.07 7.70
CA GLU A 193 21.80 7.93 8.49
C GLU A 193 21.65 9.43 8.14
N LEU A 194 20.41 9.95 8.15
CA LEU A 194 20.16 11.40 8.32
C LEU A 194 19.76 11.65 9.78
N GLU A 195 20.77 11.67 10.66
CA GLU A 195 20.73 12.39 11.95
C GLU A 195 21.30 13.81 11.79
#